data_AF-A0A439L781-F1
#
_entry.id   AF-A0A439L781-F1
#
_cell.length_a   1.000
_cell.length_b   1.000
_cell.length_c   1.000
_cell.angle_alpha   90.00
_cell.angle_beta   90.00
_cell.angle_gamma   90.00
#
_symmetry.space_group_name_H-M   'P 1'
#
loop_
_entity.id
_entity.type
_entity.pdbx_description
1 polymer ?
#
loop_
_entity_poly.entity_id
_entity_poly.type
_entity_poly.pdbx_seq_one_letter_code
_entity_poly.pdbx_strand_id
1 'polypeptide(L)'
;NEYFASIADAHRILGVLDEKDDRHASADGKEKTIDGSVARLARMIGRDAADLTLPEWREVARWFSEQQLRKIHDAASLIAGLLAQDAPIVGAGTGRWQIRRLAERMERRFVDFAEIIPADEAVRGEASSVAPASAVALMAGSQL
;
A
#
# COMPACT_ATOMS: atom_id res chain seq x y z
N ASN A 1 -5.87 -12.56 -20.15
CA ASN A 1 -6.35 -11.67 -19.08
C ASN A 1 -5.98 -10.26 -19.50
N GLU A 2 -6.93 -9.34 -19.58
CA GLU A 2 -6.68 -7.95 -19.99
C GLU A 2 -6.34 -7.07 -18.79
N TYR A 3 -5.44 -6.10 -18.98
CA TYR A 3 -5.01 -5.19 -17.92
C TYR A 3 -5.92 -3.95 -17.90
N PHE A 4 -6.98 -4.01 -17.09
CA PHE A 4 -7.98 -2.92 -17.01
C PHE A 4 -7.75 -1.94 -15.85
N ALA A 5 -7.22 -2.41 -14.72
CA ALA A 5 -7.02 -1.63 -13.51
C ALA A 5 -5.83 -2.17 -12.70
N SER A 6 -5.32 -1.35 -11.78
CA SER A 6 -4.30 -1.77 -10.81
C SER A 6 -4.79 -1.55 -9.38
N ILE A 7 -4.01 -2.03 -8.40
CA ILE A 7 -4.34 -1.80 -6.99
C ILE A 7 -4.31 -0.30 -6.61
N ALA A 8 -3.58 0.53 -7.38
CA ALA A 8 -3.60 1.98 -7.20
C ALA A 8 -5.00 2.57 -7.44
N ASP A 9 -5.81 1.97 -8.32
CA ASP A 9 -7.19 2.40 -8.53
C ASP A 9 -8.05 2.17 -7.28
N ALA A 10 -7.92 0.98 -6.67
CA ALA A 10 -8.61 0.70 -5.42
C ALA A 10 -8.13 1.62 -4.30
N HIS A 11 -6.82 1.82 -4.14
CA HIS A 11 -6.27 2.70 -3.10
C HIS A 11 -6.67 4.16 -3.29
N ARG A 12 -6.74 4.66 -4.52
CA ARG A 12 -7.24 6.01 -4.83
C ARG A 12 -8.70 6.19 -4.46
N ILE A 13 -9.57 5.24 -4.81
CA ILE A 13 -11.00 5.29 -4.46
C ILE A 13 -11.20 5.29 -2.93
N LEU A 14 -10.33 4.57 -2.21
CA LEU A 14 -10.32 4.53 -0.75
C LEU A 14 -9.70 5.79 -0.10
N GLY A 15 -9.04 6.66 -0.87
CA GLY A 15 -8.39 7.86 -0.37
C GLY A 15 -7.14 7.59 0.49
N VAL A 16 -6.47 6.45 0.28
CA VAL A 16 -5.28 6.03 1.04
C VAL A 16 -3.99 6.11 0.23
N LEU A 17 -4.09 6.47 -1.05
CA LEU A 17 -2.94 6.65 -1.94
C LEU A 17 -2.49 8.11 -1.91
N ASP A 18 -1.21 8.36 -1.63
CA ASP A 18 -0.60 9.65 -1.96
C ASP A 18 -0.35 9.69 -3.48
N GLU A 19 -0.90 10.70 -4.16
CA GLU A 19 -0.74 10.83 -5.61
C GLU A 19 0.73 11.02 -6.03
N LYS A 20 1.59 11.52 -5.13
CA LYS A 20 3.05 11.63 -5.38
C LYS A 20 3.74 10.26 -5.45
N ASP A 21 3.16 9.26 -4.80
CA ASP A 21 3.67 7.89 -4.76
C ASP A 21 3.22 7.06 -5.97
N ASP A 22 2.15 7.47 -6.67
CA ASP A 22 1.70 6.81 -7.89
C ASP A 22 2.48 7.29 -9.12
N ARG A 23 3.61 6.63 -9.38
CA ARG A 23 4.53 6.95 -10.49
C ARG A 23 4.24 6.22 -11.81
N HIS A 24 3.33 5.24 -11.83
CA HIS A 24 3.08 4.41 -13.02
C HIS A 24 1.93 4.96 -13.87
N ALA A 25 1.96 4.80 -15.20
CA ALA A 25 0.78 5.15 -16.01
C ALA A 25 -0.45 4.34 -15.56
N SER A 26 -1.65 4.90 -15.68
CA SER A 26 -2.87 4.11 -15.48
C SER A 26 -2.96 3.02 -16.55
N ALA A 27 -3.72 1.96 -16.27
CA ALA A 27 -3.85 0.83 -17.17
C ALA A 27 -4.39 1.21 -18.56
N ASP A 28 -5.20 2.26 -18.63
CA ASP A 28 -5.80 2.78 -19.86
C ASP A 28 -5.12 4.06 -20.39
N GLY A 29 -4.03 4.51 -19.76
CA GLY A 29 -3.33 5.75 -20.11
C GLY A 29 -4.10 7.04 -19.85
N LYS A 30 -5.26 6.98 -19.18
CA LYS A 30 -6.09 8.14 -18.83
C LYS A 30 -5.72 8.74 -17.47
N GLU A 31 -6.47 9.77 -17.08
CA GLU A 31 -6.28 10.48 -15.82
C GLU A 31 -6.39 9.56 -14.59
N LYS A 32 -5.66 9.96 -13.55
CA LYS A 32 -5.59 9.32 -12.23
C LYS A 32 -6.52 10.01 -11.24
N THR A 33 -7.79 10.11 -11.60
CA THR A 33 -8.84 10.65 -10.73
C THR A 33 -9.63 9.52 -10.08
N ILE A 34 -10.43 9.83 -9.05
CA ILE A 34 -11.36 8.85 -8.46
C ILE A 34 -12.29 8.30 -9.54
N ASP A 35 -12.88 9.15 -10.37
CA ASP A 35 -13.79 8.73 -11.44
C ASP A 35 -13.07 7.87 -12.50
N GLY A 36 -11.84 8.23 -12.86
CA GLY A 36 -11.01 7.42 -13.76
C GLY A 36 -10.69 6.03 -13.17
N SER A 37 -10.39 5.96 -11.88
CA SER A 37 -10.16 4.70 -11.17
C SER A 37 -11.44 3.87 -11.06
N VAL A 38 -12.60 4.49 -10.85
CA VAL A 38 -13.91 3.80 -10.85
C VAL A 38 -14.18 3.20 -12.23
N ALA A 39 -13.98 3.97 -13.32
CA ALA A 39 -14.18 3.48 -14.67
C ALA A 39 -13.28 2.28 -15.01
N ARG A 40 -12.01 2.32 -14.59
CA ARG A 40 -11.08 1.18 -14.74
C ARG A 40 -11.50 -0.04 -13.94
N LEU A 41 -11.85 0.12 -12.66
CA LEU A 41 -12.33 -0.99 -11.83
C LEU A 41 -13.64 -1.59 -12.37
N ALA A 42 -14.57 -0.76 -12.85
CA ALA A 42 -15.83 -1.22 -13.42
C ALA A 42 -15.60 -2.15 -14.61
N ARG A 43 -14.75 -1.75 -15.56
CA ARG A 43 -14.36 -2.60 -16.71
C ARG A 43 -13.73 -3.92 -16.27
N MET A 44 -12.87 -3.89 -15.25
CA MET A 44 -12.23 -5.09 -14.71
C MET A 44 -13.23 -6.13 -14.19
N ILE A 45 -14.39 -5.69 -13.67
CA ILE A 45 -15.45 -6.59 -13.17
C ILE A 45 -16.64 -6.75 -14.13
N GLY A 46 -16.50 -6.28 -15.38
CA GLY A 46 -17.56 -6.38 -16.40
C GLY A 46 -18.80 -5.52 -16.10
N ARG A 47 -18.60 -4.33 -15.53
CA ARG A 47 -19.65 -3.36 -15.17
C ARG A 47 -19.40 -2.00 -15.82
N ASP A 48 -20.42 -1.17 -15.82
CA ASP A 48 -20.29 0.26 -16.13
C ASP A 48 -20.14 1.09 -14.86
N ALA A 49 -19.37 2.17 -14.93
CA ALA A 49 -19.14 3.07 -13.78
C ALA A 49 -20.45 3.63 -13.20
N ALA A 50 -21.47 3.81 -14.04
CA ALA A 50 -22.77 4.33 -13.67
C ALA A 50 -23.68 3.29 -12.98
N ASP A 51 -23.30 2.01 -12.93
CA ASP A 51 -24.10 0.94 -12.32
C ASP A 51 -24.20 1.06 -10.79
N LEU A 52 -23.24 1.75 -10.17
CA LEU A 52 -23.11 1.90 -8.73
C LEU A 52 -22.81 3.34 -8.34
N THR A 53 -23.21 3.70 -7.11
CA THR A 53 -22.84 4.96 -6.47
C THR A 53 -21.38 4.92 -5.98
N LEU A 54 -20.78 6.09 -5.72
CA LEU A 54 -19.41 6.16 -5.20
C LEU A 54 -19.22 5.38 -3.87
N PRO A 55 -20.15 5.43 -2.89
CA PRO A 55 -20.06 4.58 -1.69
C PRO A 55 -20.01 3.07 -2.00
N GLU A 56 -20.78 2.60 -2.98
CA GLU A 56 -20.77 1.19 -3.40
C GLU A 56 -19.46 0.84 -4.12
N TRP A 57 -18.93 1.74 -4.96
CA TRP A 57 -17.59 1.58 -5.54
C TRP A 57 -16.49 1.55 -4.48
N ARG A 58 -16.64 2.27 -3.37
CA ARG A 58 -15.73 2.14 -2.23
C ARG A 58 -15.82 0.74 -1.62
N GLU A 59 -16.99 0.11 -1.53
CA GLU A 59 -17.08 -1.30 -1.08
C GLU A 59 -16.34 -2.24 -2.02
N VAL A 60 -16.48 -2.06 -3.34
CA VAL A 60 -15.72 -2.84 -4.33
C VAL A 60 -14.21 -2.63 -4.14
N ALA A 61 -13.76 -1.38 -3.99
CA ALA A 61 -12.35 -1.06 -3.75
C ALA A 61 -11.83 -1.66 -2.42
N ARG A 62 -12.65 -1.64 -1.35
CA ARG A 62 -12.33 -2.29 -0.07
C ARG A 62 -12.13 -3.79 -0.26
N TRP A 63 -12.98 -4.43 -1.06
CA TRP A 63 -12.83 -5.86 -1.35
C TRP A 63 -11.48 -6.16 -2.01
N PHE A 64 -11.06 -5.40 -3.04
CA PHE A 64 -9.75 -5.57 -3.67
C PHE A 64 -8.58 -5.31 -2.71
N SER A 65 -8.66 -4.24 -1.92
CA SER A 65 -7.66 -3.95 -0.88
C SER A 65 -7.57 -5.07 0.16
N GLU A 66 -8.70 -5.67 0.53
CA GLU A 66 -8.76 -6.81 1.44
C GLU A 66 -8.14 -8.07 0.82
N GLN A 67 -8.38 -8.35 -0.46
CA GLN A 67 -7.70 -9.46 -1.15
C GLN A 67 -6.18 -9.27 -1.20
N GLN A 68 -5.71 -8.03 -1.38
CA GLN A 68 -4.28 -7.73 -1.28
C GLN A 68 -3.75 -8.04 0.13
N LEU A 69 -4.46 -7.59 1.18
CA LEU A 69 -4.05 -7.81 2.56
C LEU A 69 -4.00 -9.30 2.92
N ARG A 70 -4.97 -10.11 2.47
CA ARG A 70 -4.98 -11.57 2.68
C ARG A 70 -3.73 -12.24 2.11
N LYS A 71 -3.34 -11.89 0.88
CA LYS A 71 -2.11 -12.44 0.27
C LYS A 71 -0.86 -12.13 1.10
N ILE A 72 -0.76 -10.91 1.61
CA ILE A 72 0.36 -10.50 2.47
C ILE A 72 0.30 -11.25 3.81
N HIS A 73 -0.89 -11.38 4.39
CA HIS A 73 -1.12 -12.10 5.63
C HIS A 73 -0.76 -13.58 5.54
N ASP A 74 -1.15 -14.25 4.46
CA ASP A 74 -0.85 -15.66 4.24
C ASP A 74 0.67 -15.86 4.13
N ALA A 75 1.36 -15.00 3.37
CA ALA A 75 2.81 -15.04 3.26
C ALA A 75 3.51 -14.78 4.61
N ALA A 76 3.05 -13.80 5.38
CA ALA A 76 3.60 -13.50 6.70
C ALA A 76 3.38 -14.65 7.69
N SER A 77 2.21 -15.29 7.65
CA SER A 77 1.85 -16.42 8.53
C SER A 77 2.77 -17.63 8.34
N LEU A 78 3.25 -17.87 7.11
CA LEU A 78 4.19 -18.96 6.82
C LEU A 78 5.51 -18.85 7.59
N ILE A 79 5.97 -17.63 7.90
CA ILE A 79 7.25 -17.40 8.58
C ILE A 79 7.09 -16.91 10.02
N ALA A 80 5.88 -16.52 10.44
CA ALA A 80 5.64 -15.94 11.75
C ALA A 80 6.00 -16.88 12.92
N GLY A 81 5.87 -18.20 12.73
CA GLY A 81 6.25 -19.19 13.73
C GLY A 81 7.75 -19.30 13.99
N LEU A 82 8.59 -18.71 13.14
CA LEU A 82 10.04 -18.65 13.30
C LEU A 82 10.48 -17.42 14.11
N LEU A 83 9.57 -16.49 14.38
CA LEU A 83 9.83 -15.23 15.06
C LEU A 83 9.39 -15.30 16.52
N ALA A 84 9.97 -14.45 17.37
CA ALA A 84 9.46 -14.24 18.72
C ALA A 84 8.00 -13.77 18.68
N GLN A 85 7.21 -14.12 19.70
CA GLN A 85 5.80 -13.77 19.77
C GLN A 85 5.58 -12.26 19.76
N ASP A 86 6.50 -11.50 20.36
CA ASP A 86 6.48 -10.04 20.46
C ASP A 86 7.24 -9.33 19.32
N ALA A 87 7.79 -10.08 18.35
CA ALA A 87 8.47 -9.48 17.20
C ALA A 87 7.53 -8.52 16.45
N PRO A 88 7.93 -7.24 16.25
CA PRO A 88 7.10 -6.25 15.60
C PRO A 88 7.03 -6.47 14.08
N ILE A 89 6.00 -5.91 13.47
CA ILE A 89 5.93 -5.73 12.01
C ILE A 89 6.37 -4.31 11.69
N VAL A 90 7.45 -4.20 10.92
CA VAL A 90 7.99 -2.89 10.48
C VAL A 90 7.42 -2.54 9.10
N GLY A 91 6.75 -1.40 9.00
CA GLY A 91 6.22 -0.87 7.74
C GLY A 91 7.18 0.09 7.06
N ALA A 92 7.52 -0.16 5.80
CA ALA A 92 8.28 0.74 4.94
C ALA A 92 7.66 0.83 3.54
N GLY A 93 8.04 1.84 2.75
CA GLY A 93 7.52 2.04 1.39
C GLY A 93 6.17 2.75 1.32
N THR A 94 5.61 2.84 0.11
CA THR A 94 4.33 3.53 -0.14
C THR A 94 3.11 2.71 0.33
N GLY A 95 3.30 1.42 0.60
CA GLY A 95 2.28 0.49 1.10
C GLY A 95 2.14 0.42 2.62
N ARG A 96 2.79 1.32 3.39
CA ARG A 96 2.81 1.28 4.88
C ARG A 96 1.44 1.12 5.51
N TRP A 97 0.40 1.72 4.94
CA TRP A 97 -0.96 1.63 5.45
C TRP A 97 -1.51 0.17 5.45
N GLN A 98 -1.19 -0.63 4.43
CA GLN A 98 -1.55 -2.06 4.40
C GLN A 98 -0.75 -2.86 5.42
N ILE A 99 0.52 -2.50 5.65
CA ILE A 99 1.37 -3.17 6.64
C ILE A 99 0.89 -2.86 8.06
N ARG A 100 0.35 -1.67 8.32
CA ARG A 100 -0.34 -1.37 9.59
C ARG A 100 -1.55 -2.27 9.80
N ARG A 101 -2.40 -2.44 8.79
CA ARG A 101 -3.53 -3.38 8.83
C ARG A 101 -3.10 -4.84 9.01
N LEU A 102 -1.96 -5.22 8.42
CA LEU A 102 -1.37 -6.55 8.63
C LEU A 102 -0.98 -6.76 10.09
N ALA A 103 -0.30 -5.78 10.70
CA ALA A 103 0.10 -5.82 12.11
C ALA A 103 -1.11 -5.96 13.03
N GLU A 104 -2.16 -5.18 12.78
CA GLU A 104 -3.45 -5.31 13.50
C GLU A 104 -4.03 -6.72 13.36
N ARG A 105 -4.09 -7.26 12.14
CA ARG A 105 -4.63 -8.61 11.88
C ARG A 105 -3.83 -9.73 12.53
N MET A 106 -2.52 -9.57 12.62
CA MET A 106 -1.62 -10.54 13.24
C MET A 106 -1.45 -10.31 14.75
N GLU A 107 -2.17 -9.34 15.33
CA GLU A 107 -2.07 -8.95 16.74
C GLU A 107 -0.64 -8.62 17.17
N ARG A 108 0.12 -7.96 16.29
CA ARG A 108 1.52 -7.57 16.52
C ARG A 108 1.67 -6.06 16.54
N ARG A 109 2.67 -5.59 17.30
CA ARG A 109 3.06 -4.18 17.31
C ARG A 109 3.49 -3.75 15.91
N PHE A 110 2.87 -2.69 15.40
CA PHE A 110 3.33 -1.99 14.21
C PHE A 110 4.44 -1.01 14.57
N VAL A 111 5.48 -0.93 13.75
CA VAL A 111 6.51 0.11 13.83
C VAL A 111 6.64 0.75 12.47
N ASP A 112 6.47 2.07 12.38
CA ASP A 112 6.73 2.79 11.14
C ASP A 112 8.24 2.95 10.97
N PHE A 113 8.78 2.50 9.83
CA PHE A 113 10.20 2.70 9.53
C PHE A 113 10.60 4.18 9.53
N ALA A 114 9.66 5.09 9.23
CA ALA A 114 9.85 6.52 9.33
C ALA A 114 10.25 6.95 10.76
N GLU A 115 9.74 6.29 11.79
CA GLU A 115 10.02 6.62 13.20
C GLU A 115 11.40 6.12 13.66
N ILE A 116 12.03 5.22 12.91
CA ILE A 116 13.33 4.60 13.28
C ILE A 116 14.50 5.30 12.59
N ILE A 117 14.29 5.88 11.40
CA ILE A 117 15.37 6.53 10.67
C ILE A 117 15.69 7.92 11.26
N PRO A 118 16.98 8.26 11.46
CA PRO A 118 17.38 9.58 11.92
C PRO A 118 17.35 10.58 10.76
N ALA A 119 16.13 10.90 10.30
CA ALA A 119 15.88 11.83 9.21
C ALA A 119 15.09 13.05 9.70
N ASP A 120 15.43 14.21 9.15
CA ASP A 120 14.67 15.44 9.34
C ASP A 120 13.21 15.24 8.95
N GLU A 121 12.30 15.90 9.68
CA GLU A 121 10.85 15.78 9.48
C GLU A 121 10.44 16.01 8.02
N ALA A 122 11.08 16.98 7.36
CA ALA A 122 10.78 17.36 5.99
C ALA A 122 10.99 16.24 4.95
N VAL A 123 11.90 15.29 5.22
CA VAL A 123 12.27 14.22 4.28
C VAL A 123 11.98 12.82 4.81
N ARG A 124 11.58 12.68 6.09
CA ARG A 124 11.35 11.39 6.74
C ARG A 124 10.35 10.50 6.00
N GLY A 125 9.26 11.09 5.49
CA GLY A 125 8.27 10.37 4.71
C GLY A 125 8.85 9.75 3.43
N GLU A 126 9.59 10.55 2.66
CA GLU A 126 10.27 10.11 1.43
C GLU A 126 11.35 9.08 1.73
N ALA A 127 12.20 9.33 2.73
CA ALA A 127 13.24 8.41 3.15
C ALA A 127 12.67 7.03 3.57
N SER A 128 11.47 7.00 4.16
CA SER A 128 10.78 5.74 4.44
C SER A 128 10.14 5.12 3.19
N SER A 129 9.71 5.91 2.21
CA SER A 129 9.24 5.42 0.90
C SER A 129 10.37 4.81 0.05
N VAL A 130 11.62 5.24 0.25
CA VAL A 130 12.84 4.69 -0.38
C VAL A 130 13.73 3.93 0.61
N ALA A 131 13.12 3.14 1.50
CA ALA A 131 13.81 2.47 2.61
C ALA A 131 15.14 1.75 2.27
N PRO A 132 15.30 1.05 1.12
CA PRO A 132 16.59 0.45 0.77
C PRO A 132 17.73 1.47 0.65
N ALA A 133 17.49 2.63 0.01
CA ALA A 133 18.49 3.68 -0.14
C ALA A 133 18.84 4.30 1.22
N SER A 134 17.82 4.55 2.04
CA SER A 134 17.99 5.05 3.41
C SER A 134 18.80 4.09 4.28
N ALA A 135 18.52 2.79 4.21
CA ALA A 135 19.25 1.77 4.95
C ALA A 135 20.75 1.73 4.57
N VAL A 136 21.06 1.77 3.27
CA VAL A 136 22.45 1.80 2.79
C VAL A 136 23.19 3.06 3.25
N ALA A 137 22.55 4.23 3.17
CA ALA A 137 23.13 5.48 3.65
C ALA A 137 23.44 5.44 5.16
N LEU A 138 22.52 4.91 5.97
CA LEU A 138 22.72 4.75 7.41
C LEU A 138 23.82 3.76 7.76
N MET A 139 23.88 2.62 7.04
CA MET A 139 24.95 1.64 7.23
C MET A 139 26.32 2.24 6.92
N ALA A 140 26.45 2.99 5.82
CA ALA A 140 27.70 3.68 5.48
C ALA A 140 28.09 4.73 6.52
N GLY A 141 27.11 5.51 7.03
CA GLY A 141 27.34 6.51 8.07
C GLY A 141 27.75 5.92 9.42
N SER A 142 27.30 4.71 9.76
CA SER A 142 27.65 4.02 11.01
C SER A 142 29.05 3.39 11.04
N GLN A 143 29.74 3.36 9.89
CA GLN A 143 31.10 2.84 9.75
C GLN A 143 32.19 3.92 9.80
N LEU A 144 31.78 5.19 9.89
CA LEU A 144 32.64 6.38 10.02
C LEU A 144 32.73 6.81 11.49
#